data_AF-I7L1Y1-F1
#
_entry.id   AF-I7L1Y1-F1
#
_cell.length_a   1.000
_cell.length_b   1.000
_cell.length_c   1.000
_cell.angle_alpha   90.00
_cell.angle_beta   90.00
_cell.angle_gamma   90.00
#
_symmetry.space_group_name_H-M   'P 1'
#
loop_
_entity.id
_entity.type
_entity.pdbx_description
1 polymer ?
#
loop_
_entity_poly.entity_id
_entity_poly.type
_entity_poly.pdbx_seq_one_letter_code
_entity_poly.pdbx_strand_id
1 'polypeptide(L)' 'MTPIPSLRGVLAALSGTDATVECPTCAASVDVSDSECSSCGAVLLVECRSCGETIGASTDACPACEKSDFGVFRID' A
#
# COMPACT_ATOMS: atom_id res chain seq x y z
N MET A 1 -26.30 -36.40 5.39
CA MET A 1 -26.33 -35.51 6.55
C MET A 1 -24.87 -35.25 6.95
N THR A 2 -24.21 -34.34 6.22
CA THR A 2 -22.75 -34.07 6.32
C THR A 2 -22.46 -33.03 7.40
N PRO A 3 -21.26 -33.07 8.00
CA PRO A 3 -20.42 -31.88 7.87
C PRO A 3 -18.98 -32.19 7.39
N ILE A 4 -18.56 -31.46 6.35
CA ILE A 4 -17.16 -31.30 5.92
C ILE A 4 -16.60 -30.12 6.74
N PRO A 5 -15.41 -30.22 7.38
CA PRO A 5 -14.77 -29.07 7.99
C PRO A 5 -14.27 -28.11 6.90
N SER A 6 -14.89 -26.93 6.85
CA SER A 6 -14.50 -25.83 5.95
C SER A 6 -13.04 -25.42 6.16
N LEU A 7 -12.28 -25.53 5.07
CA LEU A 7 -10.92 -25.01 4.86
C LEU A 7 -10.73 -23.63 5.50
N ARG A 8 -9.86 -23.55 6.51
CA ARG A 8 -9.39 -22.31 7.12
C ARG A 8 -8.07 -21.91 6.48
N GLY A 9 -8.09 -20.84 5.68
CA GLY A 9 -6.87 -20.15 5.23
C GLY A 9 -6.86 -19.87 3.74
N VAL A 10 -7.67 -18.91 3.31
CA VAL A 10 -7.63 -18.34 1.96
C VAL A 10 -6.33 -17.54 1.82
N LEU A 11 -5.51 -17.95 0.86
CA LEU A 11 -4.38 -17.30 0.20
C LEU A 11 -4.06 -15.84 0.62
N ALA A 12 -3.04 -15.68 1.46
CA ALA A 12 -2.38 -14.41 1.78
C ALA A 12 -1.30 -14.01 0.74
N ALA A 13 -1.61 -14.11 -0.56
CA ALA A 13 -0.64 -13.73 -1.60
C ALA A 13 -1.31 -13.34 -2.91
N LEU A 14 -2.35 -12.50 -2.85
CA LEU A 14 -2.74 -11.75 -4.05
C LEU A 14 -1.71 -10.63 -4.22
N SER A 15 -0.72 -10.91 -5.05
CA SER A 15 0.18 -9.92 -5.63
C SER A 15 -0.66 -8.76 -6.20
N GLY A 16 -0.70 -7.65 -5.45
CA GLY A 16 -1.44 -6.45 -5.81
C GLY A 16 -0.79 -5.78 -7.02
N THR A 17 -1.50 -5.79 -8.15
CA THR A 17 -1.24 -4.92 -9.30
C THR A 17 -2.33 -3.87 -9.47
N ASP A 18 -2.93 -3.47 -8.36
CA ASP A 18 -3.75 -2.27 -8.26
C ASP A 18 -3.03 -1.40 -7.22
N ALA A 19 -2.70 -0.14 -7.55
CA ALA A 19 -1.82 0.72 -6.75
C ALA A 19 -2.53 1.26 -5.48
N THR A 20 -3.21 0.36 -4.78
CA THR A 20 -3.89 0.59 -3.52
C THR A 20 -3.07 -0.11 -2.45
N VAL A 21 -2.47 0.65 -1.55
CA VAL A 21 -1.67 0.11 -0.44
C VAL A 21 -2.52 -0.06 0.79
N GLU A 22 -2.15 -0.97 1.68
CA GLU A 22 -2.82 -1.11 2.96
C GLU A 22 -2.22 -0.14 3.97
N CYS A 23 -3.07 0.65 4.62
CA CYS A 23 -2.62 1.54 5.67
C CYS A 23 -2.04 0.71 6.83
N PRO A 24 -0.79 0.94 7.27
CA PRO A 24 -0.18 0.17 8.35
C PRO A 24 -0.84 0.41 9.72
N THR A 25 -1.66 1.45 9.85
CA THR A 25 -2.41 1.76 11.07
C THR A 25 -3.71 0.97 11.19
N CYS A 26 -4.52 0.96 10.13
CA CYS A 26 -5.88 0.42 10.20
C CYS A 26 -6.13 -0.74 9.22
N ALA A 27 -5.14 -1.11 8.41
CA ALA A 27 -5.25 -2.07 7.31
C ALA A 27 -6.35 -1.72 6.29
N ALA A 28 -6.73 -0.44 6.20
CA ALA A 28 -7.65 0.02 5.17
C ALA A 28 -6.89 0.19 3.85
N SER A 29 -7.55 -0.17 2.74
CA SER A 29 -7.09 0.15 1.40
C SER A 29 -7.05 1.66 1.20
N VAL A 30 -5.90 2.18 0.81
CA VAL A 30 -5.65 3.60 0.52
C VAL A 30 -4.93 3.70 -0.82
N ASP A 31 -5.36 4.63 -1.65
CA ASP A 31 -4.69 4.92 -2.90
C ASP A 31 -3.30 5.52 -2.63
N VAL A 32 -2.28 5.09 -3.37
CA VAL A 32 -0.96 5.75 -3.31
C VAL A 32 -1.00 7.21 -3.78
N SER A 33 -2.07 7.60 -4.46
CA SER A 33 -2.33 8.99 -4.84
C SER A 33 -2.82 9.86 -3.68
N ASP A 34 -3.30 9.24 -2.60
CA ASP A 34 -3.81 9.94 -1.42
C ASP A 34 -2.69 10.17 -0.40
N SER A 35 -2.53 11.43 0.01
CA SER A 35 -1.59 11.81 1.08
C SER A 35 -2.15 11.56 2.49
N GLU A 36 -3.38 11.07 2.60
CA GLU A 36 -4.03 10.79 3.86
C GLU A 36 -4.94 9.56 3.79
N CYS A 37 -4.99 8.77 4.85
CA CYS A 37 -5.89 7.65 4.92
C CYS A 37 -7.32 8.14 5.22
N SER A 38 -8.24 8.00 4.26
CA SER A 38 -9.66 8.30 4.44
C SER A 38 -10.35 7.51 5.58
N SER A 39 -9.75 6.41 6.05
CA SER A 39 -10.34 5.56 7.11
C SER A 39 -9.87 5.95 8.51
N CYS A 40 -8.61 6.35 8.69
CA CYS A 40 -8.05 6.68 10.01
C CYS A 40 -7.56 8.12 10.16
N GLY A 41 -7.47 8.89 9.07
CA GLY A 41 -6.95 10.25 9.05
C GLY A 41 -5.43 10.35 9.22
N ALA A 42 -4.70 9.24 9.07
CA ALA A 42 -3.24 9.26 9.13
C ALA A 42 -2.66 9.92 7.87
N VAL A 43 -1.73 10.85 8.03
CA VAL A 43 -0.98 11.42 6.92
C VAL A 43 0.00 10.36 6.40
N LEU A 44 -0.11 10.05 5.12
CA LEU A 44 0.67 9.06 4.41
C LEU A 44 1.60 9.77 3.43
N LEU A 45 2.86 9.34 3.43
CA LEU A 45 3.89 9.90 2.57
C LEU A 45 4.47 8.78 1.71
N VAL A 46 4.57 9.06 0.42
CA VAL A 46 5.11 8.13 -0.57
C VAL A 46 6.59 8.43 -0.74
N GLU A 47 7.41 7.42 -0.50
CA GLU A 47 8.85 7.48 -0.74
C GLU A 47 9.27 6.31 -1.62
N CYS A 48 10.30 6.53 -2.43
CA CYS A 48 10.87 5.46 -3.22
C CYS A 48 11.74 4.59 -2.32
N ARG A 49 11.40 3.31 -2.16
CA ARG A 49 12.22 2.38 -1.35
C ARG A 49 13.55 2.01 -2.01
N SER A 50 13.70 2.29 -3.30
CA SER A 50 14.95 2.05 -4.02
C SER A 50 16.00 3.14 -3.76
N CYS A 51 15.60 4.42 -3.66
CA CYS A 51 16.55 5.53 -3.48
C CYS A 51 16.34 6.36 -2.21
N GLY A 52 15.18 6.25 -1.55
CA GLY A 52 14.80 7.05 -0.38
C GLY A 52 14.26 8.44 -0.71
N GLU A 53 14.02 8.75 -1.99
CA GLU A 53 13.47 10.04 -2.40
C GLU A 53 11.97 10.13 -2.13
N THR A 54 11.50 11.28 -1.66
CA THR A 54 10.06 11.53 -1.48
C THR A 54 9.41 11.77 -2.84
N ILE A 55 8.40 10.96 -3.18
CA ILE A 55 7.76 11.00 -4.49
C ILE A 55 6.37 11.61 -4.34
N GLY A 56 6.04 12.53 -5.25
CA GLY A 56 4.67 13.00 -5.37
C GLY A 56 3.75 11.88 -5.81
N ALA A 57 2.55 11.83 -5.23
CA ALA A 57 1.52 10.81 -5.45
C ALA A 57 1.11 10.60 -6.92
N SER A 58 1.52 11.50 -7.83
CA SER A 58 1.09 11.59 -9.23
C SER A 58 2.07 10.96 -10.23
N THR A 59 2.93 10.02 -9.81
CA THR A 59 4.05 9.56 -10.64
C THR A 59 4.23 8.05 -10.58
N ASP A 60 4.23 7.42 -11.76
CA ASP A 60 4.36 5.96 -11.93
C ASP A 60 5.80 5.45 -11.76
N ALA A 61 6.80 6.32 -11.83
CA ALA A 61 8.21 5.98 -11.67
C ALA A 61 9.00 7.10 -10.98
N CYS A 62 9.83 6.76 -10.00
CA CYS A 62 10.65 7.72 -9.29
C CYS A 62 11.54 8.55 -10.25
N PRO A 63 11.46 9.89 -10.27
CA PRO A 63 12.30 10.72 -11.16
C PRO A 63 13.77 10.74 -10.77
N ALA A 64 14.12 10.30 -9.55
CA ALA A 64 15.51 10.24 -9.10
C ALA A 64 16.23 8.93 -9.49
N CYS A 65 15.51 7.81 -9.59
CA CYS A 65 16.12 6.50 -9.83
C CYS A 65 15.43 5.64 -10.91
N GLU A 66 14.36 6.12 -11.54
CA GLU A 66 13.58 5.43 -12.57
C GLU A 66 13.00 4.06 -12.12
N LYS A 67 12.81 3.86 -10.82
CA LYS A 67 12.15 2.66 -10.27
C LYS A 67 10.71 2.94 -9.86
N SER A 68 9.86 1.94 -10.03
CA SER A 68 8.45 1.92 -9.61
C SER A 68 8.26 1.19 -8.26
N ASP A 69 9.29 1.18 -7.42
CA ASP A 69 9.26 0.55 -6.10
C ASP A 69 9.03 1.64 -5.04
N PHE A 70 7.76 1.81 -4.68
CA PHE A 70 7.29 2.82 -3.74
C PHE A 70 6.90 2.18 -2.41
N GLY A 71 7.17 2.88 -1.32
CA GLY A 71 6.68 2.55 0.02
C GLY A 71 5.85 3.70 0.55
N VAL A 72 4.79 3.39 1.27
CA VAL A 72 3.95 4.37 1.94
C VAL A 72 4.18 4.26 3.43
N PHE A 73 4.63 5.35 4.03
CA PHE A 73 4.94 5.42 5.45
C PHE A 73 4.16 6.56 6.10
N ARG A 74 3.97 6.44 7.41
CA ARG A 74 3.39 7.51 8.19
C ARG A 74 4.49 8.47 8.64
N ILE A 75 4.19 9.76 8.57
CA ILE A 75 4.94 10.76 9.33
C ILE A 75 4.15 11.05 10.60
N ASP A 76 4.81 10.92 11.76
CA ASP A 76 4.26 11.27 13.07
C ASP A 76 4.58 12.74 13.40
#